data_AF-A0A6C0KQT0-F1
#
_entry.id   AF-A0A6C0KQT0-F1
#
_cell.length_a   1.000
_cell.length_b   1.000
_cell.length_c   1.000
_cell.angle_alpha   90.00
_cell.angle_beta   90.00
_cell.angle_gamma   90.00
#
_symmetry.space_group_name_H-M   'P 1'
#
loop_
_entity.id
_entity.type
_entity.pdbx_description
1 polymer ?
#
loop_
_entity_poly.entity_id
_entity_poly.type
_entity_poly.pdbx_seq_one_letter_code
_entity_poly.pdbx_strand_id
1 'polypeptide(L)'
;MESLTNAINILNISVNANEECMICKDELQCGQCYTLPECNHSYHTHCLISWFRNGDSRCPYCGNKGVNNKNNDTLRNVRGKYFTTVYEAQMSADIKKYVYLKKNDTNKKCLETRKQFEKIKVLEENYKIEAQKLRDLQQSLKETPAIYSEAKKNIMCYRSKKWKITRQIRLEQLKIVNTSYIIPLIIPLSVTL
;
A
#
# COMPACT_ATOMS: atom_id res chain seq x y z
N MET A 1 27.73 -11.48 61.95
CA MET A 1 27.51 -12.77 61.26
C MET A 1 26.01 -12.88 61.05
N GLU A 2 25.53 -12.40 59.91
CA GLU A 2 25.20 -13.26 58.75
C GLU A 2 23.98 -14.13 59.07
N SER A 3 22.89 -14.17 58.32
CA SER A 3 22.57 -13.67 57.00
C SER A 3 21.06 -13.81 56.86
N LEU A 4 20.32 -12.72 56.70
CA LEU A 4 18.93 -12.81 56.25
C LEU A 4 18.92 -12.52 54.76
N THR A 5 19.04 -13.61 54.01
CA THR A 5 18.71 -13.68 52.59
C THR A 5 17.34 -13.05 52.38
N ASN A 6 17.30 -11.84 51.82
CA ASN A 6 16.10 -11.28 51.23
C ASN A 6 15.69 -12.20 50.08
N ALA A 7 14.88 -13.20 50.39
CA ALA A 7 14.24 -14.06 49.42
C ALA A 7 13.26 -13.19 48.61
N ILE A 8 13.76 -12.63 47.51
CA ILE A 8 12.91 -12.00 46.51
C ILE A 8 12.16 -13.14 45.83
N ASN A 9 10.84 -13.12 45.95
CA ASN A 9 9.96 -14.08 45.29
C ASN A 9 9.98 -13.75 43.78
N ILE A 10 10.89 -14.39 43.03
CA ILE A 10 11.13 -14.14 41.60
C ILE A 10 9.85 -14.28 40.76
N LEU A 11 8.88 -15.07 41.24
CA LEU A 11 7.60 -15.31 40.58
C LEU A 11 6.50 -14.31 40.94
N ASN A 12 6.76 -13.38 41.86
CA ASN A 12 5.84 -12.30 42.23
C ASN A 12 6.36 -10.92 41.79
N ILE A 13 7.08 -10.90 40.66
CA ILE A 13 7.05 -9.72 39.81
C ILE A 13 5.64 -9.73 39.22
N SER A 14 4.74 -8.95 39.80
CA SER A 14 3.64 -8.39 39.02
C SER A 14 4.33 -7.59 37.93
N VAL A 15 4.64 -8.27 36.81
CA VAL A 15 4.84 -7.61 35.55
C VAL A 15 3.46 -6.99 35.37
N ASN A 16 3.30 -5.74 35.78
CA ASN A 16 2.42 -4.86 35.05
C ASN A 16 2.91 -5.06 33.64
N ALA A 17 2.22 -5.91 32.89
CA ALA A 17 2.46 -6.13 31.48
C ALA A 17 2.08 -4.78 30.90
N ASN A 18 3.08 -3.90 30.93
CA ASN A 18 2.88 -2.47 30.89
C ASN A 18 1.98 -2.21 29.71
N GLU A 19 0.91 -1.47 29.98
CA GLU A 19 0.10 -0.89 28.94
C GLU A 19 1.00 0.14 28.23
N GLU A 20 1.98 -0.33 27.46
CA GLU A 20 3.04 0.44 26.80
C GLU A 20 2.99 0.09 25.32
N CYS A 21 2.99 1.13 24.48
CA CYS A 21 2.99 0.94 23.05
C CYS A 21 4.40 0.51 22.60
N MET A 22 4.53 -0.72 22.11
CA MET A 22 5.81 -1.26 21.59
C MET A 22 6.41 -0.51 20.39
N ILE A 23 5.73 0.51 19.86
CA ILE A 23 6.21 1.35 18.76
C ILE A 23 6.87 2.62 19.29
N CYS A 24 6.20 3.38 20.16
CA CYS A 24 6.76 4.63 20.72
C CYS A 24 7.41 4.47 22.11
N LYS A 25 7.16 3.34 22.79
CA LYS A 25 7.56 3.06 24.17
C LYS A 25 6.93 3.97 25.23
N ASP A 26 5.82 4.62 24.88
CA ASP A 26 5.01 5.40 25.81
C ASP A 26 3.83 4.58 26.32
N GLU A 27 3.25 5.01 27.44
CA GLU A 27 2.05 4.42 28.02
C GLU A 27 0.85 4.51 27.04
N LEU A 28 0.14 3.40 26.85
CA LEU A 28 -1.08 3.28 26.04
C LEU A 28 -2.18 4.23 26.54
N GLN A 29 -2.18 4.59 27.83
CA GLN A 29 -3.13 5.54 28.41
C GLN A 29 -3.01 6.96 27.83
N CYS A 30 -1.89 7.30 27.19
CA CYS A 30 -1.67 8.63 26.62
C CYS A 30 -2.51 8.94 25.37
N GLY A 31 -3.28 8.00 24.82
CA GLY A 31 -4.09 8.27 23.63
C GLY A 31 -5.05 7.16 23.20
N GLN A 32 -5.68 7.36 22.03
CA GLN A 32 -6.54 6.33 21.45
C GLN A 32 -5.72 5.09 21.11
N CYS A 33 -6.15 3.94 21.64
CA CYS A 33 -5.51 2.66 21.43
C CYS A 33 -6.35 1.74 20.55
N TYR A 34 -5.66 0.88 19.81
CA TYR A 34 -6.25 -0.16 19.00
C TYR A 34 -5.59 -1.50 19.31
N THR A 35 -6.41 -2.49 19.64
CA THR A 35 -5.98 -3.87 19.88
C THR A 35 -6.19 -4.69 18.62
N LEU A 36 -5.14 -5.36 18.15
CA LEU A 36 -5.24 -6.25 17.00
C LEU A 36 -6.02 -7.52 17.40
N PRO A 37 -7.15 -7.84 16.74
CA PRO A 37 -7.99 -8.99 17.12
C PRO A 37 -7.30 -10.35 16.87
N GLU A 38 -6.29 -10.39 16.00
CA GLU A 38 -5.60 -11.62 15.59
C GLU A 38 -4.52 -12.10 16.55
N CYS A 39 -4.02 -11.20 17.40
CA CYS A 39 -2.89 -11.50 18.30
C CYS A 39 -2.97 -10.78 19.64
N ASN A 40 -4.06 -10.05 19.89
CA ASN A 40 -4.37 -9.32 21.12
C ASN A 40 -3.30 -8.31 21.57
N HIS A 41 -2.45 -7.83 20.67
CA HIS A 41 -1.47 -6.78 20.97
C HIS A 41 -2.08 -5.39 20.77
N SER A 42 -1.86 -4.48 21.73
CA SER A 42 -2.40 -3.12 21.76
C SER A 42 -1.33 -2.08 21.43
N TYR A 43 -1.73 -1.06 20.68
CA TYR A 43 -0.86 0.06 20.26
C TYR A 43 -1.66 1.36 20.24
N HIS A 44 -1.00 2.52 20.31
CA HIS A 44 -1.68 3.76 19.93
C HIS A 44 -2.09 3.68 18.46
N THR A 45 -3.32 4.12 18.18
CA THR A 45 -3.89 4.11 16.83
C THR A 45 -2.96 4.83 15.85
N HIS A 46 -2.40 5.98 16.23
CA HIS A 46 -1.46 6.71 15.38
C HIS A 46 -0.17 5.92 15.08
N CYS A 47 0.43 5.30 16.10
CA CYS A 47 1.64 4.49 15.95
C CYS A 47 1.40 3.29 15.03
N LEU A 48 0.29 2.59 15.23
CA LEU A 48 -0.10 1.45 14.41
C LEU A 48 -0.36 1.85 12.95
N ILE A 49 -0.99 3.01 12.73
CA ILE A 49 -1.21 3.57 11.39
C ILE A 49 0.12 3.89 10.70
N SER A 50 1.05 4.53 11.41
CA SER A 50 2.37 4.86 10.89
C SER A 50 3.17 3.60 10.54
N TRP A 51 3.09 2.56 11.36
CA TRP A 51 3.69 1.25 11.08
C TRP A 51 3.12 0.63 9.79
N PHE A 52 1.79 0.52 9.68
CA PHE A 52 1.18 -0.04 8.47
C PHE A 52 1.47 0.78 7.21
N ARG A 53 1.54 2.11 7.32
CA ARG A 53 1.91 2.99 6.20
C ARG A 53 3.36 2.80 5.73
N ASN A 54 4.26 2.38 6.60
CA ASN A 54 5.66 2.09 6.25
C ASN A 54 5.82 0.77 5.47
N GLY A 55 4.73 0.05 5.21
CA GLY A 55 4.71 -1.09 4.28
C GLY A 55 4.83 -2.45 4.96
N ASP A 56 4.84 -2.51 6.29
CA ASP A 56 4.78 -3.78 7.02
C ASP A 56 3.38 -3.98 7.61
N SER A 57 2.63 -4.95 7.11
CA SER A 57 1.28 -5.29 7.59
C SER A 57 1.28 -6.23 8.80
N ARG A 58 2.47 -6.62 9.29
CA ARG A 58 2.59 -7.54 10.43
C ARG A 58 2.45 -6.81 11.75
N CYS A 59 1.98 -7.53 12.75
CA CYS A 59 2.06 -7.07 14.13
C CYS A 59 3.53 -6.75 14.51
N PRO A 60 3.84 -5.53 14.98
CA PRO A 60 5.20 -5.15 15.39
C PRO A 60 5.82 -6.06 16.45
N TYR A 61 4.99 -6.60 17.34
CA TYR A 61 5.44 -7.45 18.44
C TYR A 61 5.66 -8.91 18.04
N CYS A 62 4.64 -9.57 17.47
CA CYS A 62 4.69 -11.02 17.20
C CYS A 62 4.88 -11.38 15.73
N GLY A 63 4.90 -10.40 14.82
CA GLY A 63 5.05 -10.66 13.39
C GLY A 63 3.85 -11.34 12.73
N ASN A 64 2.71 -11.48 13.43
CA ASN A 64 1.48 -12.05 12.88
C ASN A 64 1.06 -11.27 11.63
N LYS A 65 0.94 -11.98 10.49
CA LYS A 65 0.64 -11.39 9.17
C LYS A 65 -0.85 -11.05 8.98
N GLY A 66 -1.70 -11.41 9.93
CA GLY A 66 -3.16 -11.25 9.87
C GLY A 66 -3.84 -12.24 8.92
N VAL A 67 -5.14 -12.42 9.08
CA VAL A 67 -5.99 -13.36 8.30
C VAL A 67 -5.97 -13.16 6.79
N ASN A 68 -5.62 -11.96 6.31
CA ASN A 68 -5.66 -11.61 4.89
C ASN A 68 -4.34 -11.86 4.13
N ASN A 69 -3.25 -12.22 4.82
CA ASN A 69 -1.93 -12.36 4.20
C ASN A 69 -1.56 -13.85 4.00
N LYS A 70 -2.43 -14.58 3.28
CA LYS A 70 -2.20 -16.00 2.99
C LYS A 70 -1.10 -16.23 1.94
N ASN A 71 -0.74 -15.23 1.16
CA ASN A 71 0.31 -15.31 0.16
C ASN A 71 0.93 -13.93 -0.09
N ASN A 72 2.23 -13.77 0.23
CA ASN A 72 3.23 -13.10 -0.62
C ASN A 72 4.60 -13.12 0.07
N ASP A 73 5.22 -14.31 0.17
CA ASP A 73 6.68 -14.38 0.35
C ASP A 73 7.43 -13.80 -0.87
N THR A 74 6.73 -13.45 -1.94
CA THR A 74 7.23 -12.69 -3.10
C THR A 74 7.66 -11.26 -2.76
N LEU A 75 7.13 -10.65 -1.70
CA LEU A 75 7.48 -9.28 -1.27
C LEU A 75 8.80 -9.22 -0.48
N ARG A 76 9.25 -10.33 0.12
CA ARG A 76 10.45 -10.37 0.98
C ARG A 76 11.76 -10.19 0.21
N ASN A 77 11.79 -10.58 -1.06
CA ASN A 77 13.02 -10.57 -1.87
C ASN A 77 13.21 -9.31 -2.71
N VAL A 78 12.26 -8.37 -2.67
CA VAL A 78 12.41 -7.09 -3.36
C VAL A 78 12.97 -6.10 -2.35
N ARG A 79 14.29 -6.02 -2.18
CA ARG A 79 14.93 -4.92 -1.44
C ARG A 79 15.14 -3.72 -2.38
N GLY A 80 14.67 -2.55 -1.98
CA GLY A 80 14.87 -1.28 -2.70
C GLY A 80 13.61 -0.69 -3.33
N LYS A 81 13.78 0.30 -4.22
CA LYS A 81 12.73 1.14 -4.86
C LYS A 81 11.55 0.35 -5.47
N TYR A 82 11.74 -0.93 -5.77
CA TYR A 82 10.72 -1.84 -6.29
C TYR A 82 9.73 -2.35 -5.21
N PHE A 83 10.14 -2.48 -3.94
CA PHE A 83 9.26 -2.86 -2.83
C PHE A 83 8.13 -1.85 -2.64
N THR A 84 8.52 -0.58 -2.58
CA THR A 84 7.64 0.58 -2.48
C THR A 84 6.57 0.54 -3.58
N THR A 85 6.95 0.17 -4.81
CA THR A 85 6.01 0.16 -5.94
C THR A 85 4.98 -0.97 -5.89
N VAL A 86 5.29 -2.12 -5.28
CA VAL A 86 4.31 -3.21 -5.14
C VAL A 86 3.32 -2.89 -4.03
N TYR A 87 3.80 -2.35 -2.91
CA TYR A 87 2.95 -1.90 -1.82
C TYR A 87 1.99 -0.77 -2.25
N GLU A 88 2.51 0.23 -2.97
CA GLU A 88 1.71 1.32 -3.54
C GLU A 88 0.63 0.81 -4.50
N ALA A 89 0.95 -0.20 -5.31
CA ALA A 89 -0.01 -0.81 -6.23
C ALA A 89 -1.14 -1.54 -5.48
N GLN A 90 -0.79 -2.33 -4.45
CA GLN A 90 -1.77 -3.02 -3.61
C GLN A 90 -2.66 -2.01 -2.87
N MET A 91 -2.05 -1.01 -2.23
CA MET A 91 -2.77 0.02 -1.50
C MET A 91 -3.71 0.81 -2.42
N SER A 92 -3.26 1.16 -3.63
CA SER A 92 -4.11 1.79 -4.65
C SER A 92 -5.31 0.90 -5.03
N ALA A 93 -5.15 -0.42 -5.12
CA ALA A 93 -6.22 -1.35 -5.43
C ALA A 93 -7.24 -1.44 -4.28
N ASP A 94 -6.77 -1.51 -3.04
CA ASP A 94 -7.63 -1.57 -1.86
C ASP A 94 -8.40 -0.27 -1.64
N ILE A 95 -7.75 0.89 -1.84
CA ILE A 95 -8.42 2.20 -1.83
C ILE A 95 -9.49 2.25 -2.91
N LYS A 96 -9.19 1.78 -4.13
CA LYS A 96 -10.18 1.70 -5.21
C LYS A 96 -11.39 0.87 -4.75
N LYS A 97 -11.18 -0.34 -4.24
CA LYS A 97 -12.27 -1.19 -3.74
C LYS A 97 -13.10 -0.50 -2.66
N TYR A 98 -12.45 0.10 -1.66
CA TYR A 98 -13.12 0.80 -0.56
C TYR A 98 -13.97 1.97 -1.04
N VAL A 99 -13.41 2.78 -1.94
CA VAL A 99 -14.03 4.00 -2.43
C VAL A 99 -15.27 3.71 -3.26
N TYR A 100 -15.35 2.57 -3.97
CA TYR A 100 -16.53 2.17 -4.76
C TYR A 100 -17.55 1.32 -3.98
N LEU A 101 -17.41 1.16 -2.66
CA LEU A 101 -18.45 0.51 -1.84
C LEU A 101 -19.72 1.39 -1.75
N LYS A 102 -20.91 0.78 -1.89
CA LYS A 102 -22.21 1.48 -1.83
C LYS A 102 -22.39 2.33 -0.56
N LYS A 103 -21.92 1.80 0.58
CA LYS A 103 -21.99 2.51 1.89
C LYS A 103 -21.22 3.84 1.93
N ASN A 104 -20.31 4.06 0.97
CA ASN A 104 -19.44 5.23 0.89
C ASN A 104 -19.85 6.21 -0.23
N ASP A 105 -21.00 6.00 -0.89
CA ASP A 105 -21.45 6.84 -2.02
C ASP A 105 -21.73 8.28 -1.62
N THR A 106 -22.16 8.53 -0.38
CA THR A 106 -22.43 9.87 0.14
C THR A 106 -21.19 10.54 0.73
N ASN A 107 -20.07 9.82 0.90
CA ASN A 107 -18.86 10.34 1.50
C ASN A 107 -18.09 11.23 0.50
N LYS A 108 -18.03 12.53 0.76
CA LYS A 108 -17.35 13.54 -0.08
C LYS A 108 -15.90 13.15 -0.43
N LYS A 109 -15.13 12.63 0.52
CA LYS A 109 -13.72 12.25 0.32
C LYS A 109 -13.58 11.01 -0.57
N CYS A 110 -14.52 10.08 -0.48
CA CYS A 110 -14.60 8.94 -1.39
C CYS A 110 -14.92 9.41 -2.81
N LEU A 111 -15.90 10.30 -2.98
CA LEU A 111 -16.24 10.88 -4.28
C LEU A 111 -15.07 11.64 -4.93
N GLU A 112 -14.31 12.41 -4.15
CA GLU A 112 -13.07 13.07 -4.62
C GLU A 112 -12.02 12.05 -5.07
N THR A 113 -11.84 10.97 -4.31
CA THR A 113 -10.90 9.90 -4.67
C THR A 113 -11.35 9.15 -5.93
N ARG A 114 -12.66 8.96 -6.16
CA ARG A 114 -13.20 8.40 -7.44
C ARG A 114 -12.80 9.25 -8.63
N LYS A 115 -12.91 10.58 -8.54
CA LYS A 115 -12.51 11.48 -9.62
C LYS A 115 -11.03 11.32 -9.98
N GLN A 116 -10.17 11.10 -8.99
CA GLN A 116 -8.76 10.82 -9.21
C GLN A 116 -8.55 9.49 -9.95
N PHE A 117 -9.29 8.44 -9.60
CA PHE A 117 -9.26 7.17 -10.34
C PHE A 117 -9.80 7.28 -11.77
N GLU A 118 -10.85 8.06 -12.02
CA GLU A 118 -11.35 8.31 -13.38
C GLU A 118 -10.31 9.03 -14.24
N LYS A 119 -9.58 10.00 -13.66
CA LYS A 119 -8.45 10.64 -14.35
C LYS A 119 -7.37 9.63 -14.73
N ILE A 120 -7.04 8.68 -13.85
CA ILE A 120 -6.10 7.59 -14.15
C ILE A 120 -6.63 6.71 -15.28
N LYS A 121 -7.92 6.37 -15.28
CA LYS A 121 -8.56 5.57 -16.33
C LYS A 121 -8.44 6.22 -17.72
N VAL A 122 -8.64 7.54 -17.80
CA VAL A 122 -8.43 8.30 -19.05
C VAL A 122 -6.97 8.22 -19.52
N LEU A 123 -6.01 8.33 -18.60
CA LEU A 123 -4.59 8.20 -18.94
C LEU A 123 -4.23 6.79 -19.42
N GLU A 124 -4.81 5.75 -18.81
CA GLU A 124 -4.63 4.35 -19.25
C GLU A 124 -5.15 4.13 -20.67
N GLU A 125 -6.29 4.74 -21.02
CA GLU A 125 -6.83 4.66 -22.37
C GLU A 125 -5.94 5.39 -23.38
N ASN A 126 -5.46 6.59 -23.05
CA ASN A 126 -4.49 7.32 -23.87
C ASN A 126 -3.20 6.50 -24.10
N TYR A 127 -2.73 5.76 -23.09
CA TYR A 127 -1.59 4.86 -23.25
C TYR A 127 -1.87 3.75 -24.27
N LYS A 128 -3.05 3.12 -24.23
CA LYS A 128 -3.43 2.07 -25.19
C LYS A 128 -3.47 2.61 -26.62
N ILE A 129 -4.03 3.80 -26.81
CA ILE A 129 -4.10 4.48 -28.11
C ILE A 129 -2.69 4.71 -28.66
N GLU A 130 -1.78 5.30 -27.88
CA GLU A 130 -0.40 5.54 -28.33
C GLU A 130 0.39 4.23 -28.52
N ALA A 131 0.07 3.18 -27.75
CA ALA A 131 0.64 1.86 -27.94
C ALA A 131 0.17 1.20 -29.24
N GLN A 132 -1.10 1.38 -29.62
CA GLN A 132 -1.63 0.90 -30.89
C GLN A 132 -0.96 1.62 -32.07
N LYS A 133 -0.88 2.96 -32.05
CA LYS A 133 -0.19 3.74 -33.09
C LYS A 133 1.26 3.29 -33.30
N LEU A 134 1.96 2.96 -32.21
CA LEU A 134 3.32 2.43 -32.31
C LEU A 134 3.35 1.04 -32.98
N ARG A 135 2.39 0.16 -32.66
CA ARG A 135 2.28 -1.16 -33.30
C ARG A 135 1.97 -1.01 -34.79
N ASP A 136 1.04 -0.14 -35.15
CA ASP A 136 0.66 0.11 -36.54
C ASP A 136 1.84 0.66 -37.34
N LEU A 137 2.60 1.60 -36.77
CA LEU A 137 3.84 2.11 -37.37
C LEU A 137 4.89 1.00 -37.54
N GLN A 138 5.06 0.15 -36.53
CA GLN A 138 6.00 -0.97 -36.62
C GLN A 138 5.59 -1.99 -37.68
N GLN A 139 4.28 -2.15 -37.91
CA GLN A 139 3.76 -3.02 -38.95
C GLN A 139 3.96 -2.41 -40.34
N SER A 140 3.63 -1.13 -40.54
CA SER A 140 3.82 -0.45 -41.83
C SER A 140 5.29 -0.41 -42.27
N LEU A 141 6.21 -0.27 -41.32
CA LEU A 141 7.66 -0.32 -41.56
C LEU A 141 8.19 -1.69 -41.98
N LYS A 142 7.43 -2.78 -41.78
CA LYS A 142 7.79 -4.10 -42.32
C LYS A 142 7.35 -4.26 -43.77
N GLU A 143 6.25 -3.62 -44.15
CA GLU A 143 5.60 -3.78 -45.45
C GLU A 143 6.16 -2.81 -46.49
N THR A 144 6.55 -1.61 -46.07
CA THR A 144 7.01 -0.54 -46.98
C THR A 144 8.45 -0.12 -46.66
N PRO A 145 9.32 0.05 -47.67
CA PRO A 145 10.64 0.60 -47.46
C PRO A 145 10.52 2.05 -47.00
N ALA A 146 11.18 2.38 -45.89
CA ALA A 146 11.10 3.68 -45.25
C ALA A 146 12.49 4.25 -44.96
N ILE A 147 12.59 5.58 -44.88
CA ILE A 147 13.82 6.28 -44.52
C ILE A 147 14.11 6.01 -43.03
N TYR A 148 15.27 5.40 -42.74
CA TYR A 148 15.65 4.98 -41.38
C TYR A 148 15.60 6.12 -40.35
N SER A 149 16.12 7.30 -40.70
CA SER A 149 16.18 8.45 -39.78
C SER A 149 14.79 8.90 -39.36
N GLU A 150 13.84 8.93 -40.30
CA GLU A 150 12.46 9.33 -40.07
C GLU A 150 11.68 8.26 -39.29
N ALA A 151 11.81 6.99 -39.66
CA ALA A 151 11.24 5.86 -38.93
C ALA A 151 11.71 5.84 -37.46
N LYS A 152 13.02 6.02 -37.23
CA LYS A 152 13.60 6.11 -35.89
C LYS A 152 13.03 7.27 -35.09
N LYS A 153 12.93 8.48 -35.69
CA LYS A 153 12.36 9.66 -35.04
C LYS A 153 10.91 9.43 -34.61
N ASN A 154 10.10 8.82 -35.49
CA ASN A 154 8.70 8.51 -35.22
C ASN A 154 8.54 7.48 -34.10
N ILE A 155 9.31 6.38 -34.13
CA ILE A 155 9.31 5.37 -33.05
C ILE A 155 9.71 6.00 -31.71
N MET A 156 10.76 6.83 -31.69
CA MET A 156 11.20 7.51 -30.47
C MET A 156 10.14 8.47 -29.93
N CYS A 157 9.42 9.18 -30.80
CA CYS A 157 8.32 10.06 -30.42
C CYS A 157 7.22 9.29 -29.67
N TYR A 158 6.73 8.18 -30.23
CA TYR A 158 5.71 7.35 -29.58
C TYR A 158 6.22 6.72 -28.27
N ARG A 159 7.46 6.23 -28.23
CA ARG A 159 8.07 5.72 -26.99
C ARG A 159 8.14 6.79 -25.89
N SER A 160 8.54 8.01 -26.25
CA SER A 160 8.59 9.15 -25.33
C SER A 160 7.19 9.52 -24.82
N LYS A 161 6.18 9.60 -25.69
CA LYS A 161 4.78 9.84 -25.29
C LYS A 161 4.28 8.77 -24.32
N LYS A 162 4.46 7.49 -24.64
CA LYS A 162 4.10 6.37 -23.75
C LYS A 162 4.77 6.49 -22.39
N TRP A 163 6.07 6.77 -22.36
CA TRP A 163 6.80 6.96 -21.10
C TRP A 163 6.24 8.11 -20.26
N LYS A 164 5.92 9.26 -20.89
CA LYS A 164 5.31 10.40 -20.21
C LYS A 164 3.96 10.03 -19.59
N ILE A 165 3.11 9.31 -20.33
CA ILE A 165 1.81 8.85 -19.84
C ILE A 165 1.98 7.87 -18.68
N THR A 166 2.85 6.86 -18.81
CA THR A 166 3.13 5.90 -17.72
C THR A 166 3.65 6.60 -16.46
N ARG A 167 4.54 7.60 -16.62
CA ARG A 167 5.02 8.40 -15.49
C ARG A 167 3.89 9.20 -14.84
N GLN A 168 3.00 9.80 -15.63
CA GLN A 168 1.84 10.53 -15.10
C GLN A 168 0.90 9.60 -14.33
N ILE A 169 0.56 8.43 -14.87
CA ILE A 169 -0.26 7.41 -14.19
C ILE A 169 0.32 7.08 -12.82
N ARG A 170 1.63 6.76 -12.78
CA ARG A 170 2.30 6.46 -11.52
C ARG A 170 2.20 7.60 -10.52
N LEU A 171 2.45 8.84 -10.95
CA LEU A 171 2.38 10.00 -10.06
C LEU A 171 0.95 10.24 -9.53
N GLU A 172 -0.08 10.03 -10.34
CA GLU A 172 -1.47 10.15 -9.88
C GLU A 172 -1.85 9.02 -8.91
N GLN A 173 -1.40 7.78 -9.14
CA GLN A 173 -1.56 6.68 -8.19
C GLN A 173 -0.89 6.99 -6.84
N LEU A 174 0.36 7.50 -6.88
CA LEU A 174 1.07 7.93 -5.68
C LEU A 174 0.35 9.03 -4.91
N LYS A 175 -0.24 10.00 -5.61
CA LYS A 175 -1.05 11.05 -4.96
C LYS A 175 -2.23 10.46 -4.21
N ILE A 176 -2.94 9.49 -4.79
CA ILE A 176 -4.06 8.81 -4.13
C ILE A 176 -3.55 8.12 -2.86
N VAL A 177 -2.51 7.30 -2.99
CA VAL A 177 -1.91 6.54 -1.89
C VAL A 177 -1.48 7.47 -0.75
N ASN A 178 -0.77 8.55 -1.04
CA ASN A 178 -0.24 9.49 -0.03
C ASN A 178 -1.30 10.43 0.57
N THR A 179 -2.34 10.79 -0.18
CA THR A 179 -3.40 11.70 0.32
C THR A 179 -4.54 10.95 0.98
N SER A 180 -4.68 9.65 0.72
CA SER A 180 -5.67 8.81 1.35
C SER A 180 -5.30 8.55 2.82
N TYR A 181 -6.24 8.89 3.71
CA TYR A 181 -6.25 8.44 5.10
C TYR A 181 -7.03 7.13 5.26
N ILE A 182 -7.47 6.57 4.14
CA ILE A 182 -8.17 5.29 4.06
C ILE A 182 -7.10 4.23 4.24
N ILE A 183 -6.92 3.82 5.49
CA ILE A 183 -6.29 2.54 5.78
C ILE A 183 -7.26 1.51 5.23
N PRO A 184 -6.85 0.57 4.36
CA PRO A 184 -7.59 -0.67 4.25
C PRO A 184 -7.50 -1.36 5.61
N LEU A 185 -8.37 -0.94 6.55
CA LEU A 185 -8.79 -1.74 7.67
C LEU A 185 -9.15 -3.06 7.03
N ILE A 186 -8.36 -4.09 7.38
CA ILE A 186 -8.59 -5.51 7.11
C ILE A 186 -10.09 -5.68 6.88
N ILE A 187 -10.52 -5.71 5.62
CA ILE A 187 -11.93 -5.90 5.32
C ILE A 187 -12.14 -7.38 5.62
N PRO A 188 -12.86 -7.76 6.69
CA PRO A 188 -13.22 -9.15 6.85
C PRO A 188 -14.07 -9.52 5.63
N LEU A 189 -13.65 -10.54 4.89
CA LEU A 189 -14.55 -11.18 3.95
C LEU A 189 -15.75 -11.66 4.76
N SER A 190 -16.96 -11.35 4.30
CA SER A 190 -18.16 -11.98 4.85
C SER A 190 -17.96 -13.49 4.77
N VAL A 191 -17.89 -14.14 5.92
CA VAL A 191 -17.88 -15.60 5.99
C VAL A 191 -19.20 -16.04 5.40
N THR A 192 -19.17 -16.61 4.20
CA THR A 192 -20.30 -17.37 3.69
C THR A 192 -20.35 -18.64 4.53
N LEU A 193 -21.36 -18.73 5.39
CA LEU A 193 -21.75 -19.94 6.11
C LEU A 193 -22.15 -21.04 5.13
#